data_AF-A0A920RI86-F1
#
_entry.id   AF-A0A920RI86-F1
#
_cell.length_a   1.000
_cell.length_b   1.000
_cell.length_c   1.000
_cell.angle_alpha   90.00
_cell.angle_beta   90.00
_cell.angle_gamma   90.00
#
_symmetry.space_group_name_H-M   'P 1'
#
loop_
_entity.id
_entity.type
_entity.pdbx_description
1 polymer ?
#
loop_
_entity_poly.entity_id
_entity_poly.type
_entity_poly.pdbx_seq_one_letter_code
_entity_poly.pdbx_strand_id
1 'polypeptide(L)'
;MEIRNLRMPRLYDLAWEKPPTLVERYLRLVVDERINVRGEIRHPLDVTEAESVVDQLLDEGVEAIAICLLNSFANPRHEHQIRDIVKSRAPNMLCCISHDVLPEIKEYERTSTTVINTYVLPIVARYLSSLRQGLDDQSISAPLWLMQSNGGLTTSRDASERPMNIIESGPAGGVIGAQALGKHLGLSDIITFDMGGTTAKASLIENNEVTRSQEYQVGGGIMMGSRLLTGAGYMLKVPAIDLAEVGAGGGSIVSIDAGGSLQVGPESAGAEPGPLCYDIGGTQPTVTGR
;
A
#
# COMPACT_ATOMS: atom_id res chain seq x y z
N MET A 1 5.71 6.11 13.79
CA MET A 1 5.82 6.31 12.32
C MET A 1 7.21 6.76 11.85
N GLU A 2 7.84 7.79 12.43
CA GLU A 2 9.18 8.26 12.01
C GLU A 2 10.29 7.26 12.32
N ILE A 3 10.30 6.73 13.55
CA ILE A 3 11.32 5.77 14.02
C ILE A 3 11.22 4.45 13.22
N ARG A 4 10.00 4.03 12.86
CA ARG A 4 9.68 2.74 12.22
C ARG A 4 10.22 1.58 13.07
N ASN A 5 10.79 0.56 12.44
CA ASN A 5 11.46 -0.57 13.09
C ASN A 5 12.99 -0.55 12.94
N LEU A 6 13.56 0.61 12.56
CA LEU A 6 15.01 0.84 12.35
C LEU A 6 15.69 -0.10 11.34
N ARG A 7 14.93 -0.78 10.47
CA ARG A 7 15.52 -1.59 9.38
C ARG A 7 16.08 -0.70 8.27
N MET A 8 17.30 -1.01 7.85
CA MET A 8 17.98 -0.36 6.73
C MET A 8 18.19 -1.40 5.62
N PRO A 9 17.72 -1.13 4.39
CA PRO A 9 17.82 -2.08 3.28
C PRO A 9 19.25 -2.19 2.73
N ARG A 10 20.12 -1.21 2.99
CA ARG A 10 21.53 -1.19 2.59
C ARG A 10 22.42 -1.31 3.83
N LEU A 11 22.90 -2.52 4.06
CA LEU A 11 23.92 -2.78 5.08
C LEU A 11 25.17 -1.96 4.73
N TYR A 12 25.65 -1.13 5.67
CA TYR A 12 26.85 -0.27 5.56
C TYR A 12 26.72 1.04 4.77
N ASP A 13 25.51 1.46 4.39
CA ASP A 13 25.27 2.80 3.85
C ASP A 13 24.83 3.76 4.95
N LEU A 14 25.78 4.44 5.59
CA LEU A 14 25.51 5.41 6.67
C LEU A 14 24.83 6.70 6.17
N ALA A 15 24.84 6.95 4.86
CA ALA A 15 24.19 8.10 4.23
C ALA A 15 22.77 7.77 3.76
N TRP A 16 22.28 6.55 3.98
CA TRP A 16 20.95 6.16 3.57
C TRP A 16 19.88 6.96 4.30
N GLU A 17 19.05 7.66 3.54
CA GLU A 17 17.89 8.36 4.06
C GLU A 17 16.65 7.48 3.99
N LYS A 18 15.90 7.49 5.10
CA LYS A 18 14.62 6.81 5.20
C LYS A 18 13.58 7.57 4.35
N PRO A 19 12.66 6.87 3.68
CA PRO A 19 11.56 7.54 2.98
C PRO A 19 10.79 8.49 3.93
N PRO A 20 10.21 9.58 3.42
CA PRO A 20 9.35 10.45 4.21
C PRO A 20 8.17 9.66 4.81
N THR A 21 7.47 10.22 5.79
CA THR A 21 6.25 9.59 6.33
C THR A 21 5.05 9.92 5.45
N LEU A 22 4.12 8.97 5.28
CA LEU A 22 2.86 9.21 4.52
C LEU A 22 1.99 10.32 5.12
N VAL A 23 2.13 10.59 6.42
CA VAL A 23 1.38 11.62 7.15
C VAL A 23 2.38 12.61 7.75
N GLU A 24 2.20 13.90 7.48
CA GLU A 24 3.06 14.98 7.99
C GLU A 24 2.96 15.13 9.51
N ARG A 25 3.93 15.79 10.16
CA ARG A 25 4.02 15.79 11.64
C ARG A 25 2.87 16.49 12.33
N TYR A 26 2.40 17.59 11.76
CA TYR A 26 1.32 18.39 12.34
C TYR A 26 -0.04 17.69 12.24
N LEU A 27 -0.21 16.76 11.28
CA LEU A 27 -1.41 15.90 11.15
C LEU A 27 -1.37 14.64 12.04
N ARG A 28 -0.40 14.53 12.95
CA ARG A 28 -0.21 13.38 13.84
C ARG A 28 -0.43 13.80 15.29
N LEU A 29 -1.69 13.90 15.66
CA LEU A 29 -2.12 14.28 17.00
C LEU A 29 -2.21 13.06 17.92
N VAL A 30 -2.19 13.32 19.22
CA VAL A 30 -2.23 12.31 20.29
C VAL A 30 -3.40 12.61 21.20
N VAL A 31 -3.88 11.59 21.90
CA VAL A 31 -4.89 11.71 22.97
C VAL A 31 -4.33 11.05 24.23
N ASP A 32 -4.74 11.52 25.40
CA ASP A 32 -4.36 10.92 26.67
C ASP A 32 -5.24 9.71 26.96
N GLU A 33 -4.71 8.53 26.70
CA GLU A 33 -5.35 7.26 27.03
C GLU A 33 -4.32 6.15 27.26
N ARG A 34 -4.72 5.09 27.97
CA ARG A 34 -3.89 3.88 28.06
C ARG A 34 -4.68 2.61 28.32
N ILE A 35 -4.43 1.62 27.46
CA ILE A 35 -4.82 0.23 27.65
C ILE A 35 -3.55 -0.62 27.86
N ASN A 36 -3.57 -1.52 28.83
CA ASN A 36 -2.44 -2.42 29.08
C ASN A 36 -2.49 -3.68 28.19
N VAL A 37 -1.45 -4.52 28.28
CA VAL A 37 -1.33 -5.73 27.44
C VAL A 37 -2.42 -6.79 27.68
N ARG A 38 -3.14 -6.72 28.81
CA ARG A 38 -4.28 -7.59 29.13
C ARG A 38 -5.63 -7.01 28.67
N GLY A 39 -5.62 -5.84 28.02
CA GLY A 39 -6.82 -5.14 27.61
C GLY A 39 -7.49 -4.35 28.73
N GLU A 40 -6.88 -4.23 29.91
CA GLU A 40 -7.45 -3.44 31.01
C GLU A 40 -7.13 -1.95 30.81
N ILE A 41 -8.13 -1.10 31.05
CA ILE A 41 -7.99 0.36 30.99
C ILE A 41 -7.12 0.80 32.18
N ARG A 42 -5.98 1.41 31.89
CA ARG A 42 -5.08 2.02 32.90
C ARG A 42 -5.33 3.50 33.05
N HIS A 43 -5.51 4.18 31.92
CA HIS A 43 -5.88 5.59 31.85
C HIS A 43 -7.10 5.67 30.92
N PRO A 44 -8.27 6.12 31.41
CA PRO A 44 -9.44 6.27 30.56
C PRO A 44 -9.19 7.34 29.50
N LEU A 45 -9.84 7.20 28.34
CA LEU A 45 -9.81 8.23 27.29
C LEU A 45 -10.41 9.53 27.83
N ASP A 46 -9.66 10.63 27.74
CA ASP A 46 -10.23 11.97 27.88
C ASP A 46 -11.05 12.30 26.61
N VAL A 47 -12.38 12.29 26.78
CA VAL A 47 -13.32 12.52 25.68
C VAL A 47 -13.23 13.96 25.17
N THR A 48 -13.04 14.93 26.06
CA THR A 48 -12.99 16.35 25.68
C THR A 48 -11.71 16.66 24.91
N GLU A 49 -10.58 16.08 25.32
CA GLU A 49 -9.34 16.16 24.53
C GLU A 49 -9.50 15.49 23.17
N ALA A 50 -10.08 14.29 23.12
CA ALA A 50 -10.30 13.57 21.87
C ALA A 50 -11.21 14.35 20.89
N GLU A 51 -12.25 15.02 21.39
CA GLU A 51 -13.08 15.93 20.60
C GLU A 51 -12.26 17.10 20.04
N SER A 52 -11.44 17.75 20.86
CA SER A 52 -10.59 18.85 20.41
C SER A 52 -9.56 18.41 19.36
N VAL A 53 -8.97 17.22 19.52
CA VAL A 53 -8.03 16.64 18.56
C VAL A 53 -8.73 16.34 17.22
N VAL A 54 -9.95 15.82 17.26
CA VAL A 54 -10.74 15.60 16.04
C VAL A 54 -11.06 16.92 15.35
N ASP A 55 -11.53 17.92 16.10
CA ASP A 55 -11.84 19.25 15.55
C ASP A 55 -10.60 19.88 14.88
N GLN A 56 -9.41 19.77 15.50
CA GLN A 56 -8.14 20.23 14.89
C GLN A 56 -7.82 19.53 13.56
N LEU A 57 -7.99 18.22 13.47
CA LEU A 57 -7.76 17.50 12.20
C LEU A 57 -8.77 17.90 11.12
N LEU A 58 -10.02 18.17 11.50
CA LEU A 58 -11.05 18.63 10.57
C LEU A 58 -10.75 20.04 10.04
N ASP A 59 -10.25 20.94 10.90
CA ASP A 59 -9.86 22.30 10.53
C ASP A 59 -8.69 22.33 9.54
N GLU A 60 -7.79 21.34 9.59
CA GLU A 60 -6.71 21.13 8.61
C GLU A 60 -7.21 20.57 7.26
N GLY A 61 -8.49 20.23 7.15
CA GLY A 61 -9.11 19.81 5.88
C GLY A 61 -8.71 18.42 5.39
N VAL A 62 -8.38 17.49 6.31
CA VAL A 62 -8.01 16.12 5.96
C VAL A 62 -9.16 15.37 5.26
N GLU A 63 -8.84 14.53 4.27
CA GLU A 63 -9.85 13.72 3.57
C GLU A 63 -10.23 12.43 4.33
N ALA A 64 -9.36 11.96 5.23
CA ALA A 64 -9.56 10.73 5.99
C ALA A 64 -8.73 10.71 7.29
N ILE A 65 -9.21 9.98 8.31
CA ILE A 65 -8.59 9.88 9.64
C ILE A 65 -8.26 8.41 9.98
N ALA A 66 -7.01 8.16 10.38
CA ALA A 66 -6.56 6.88 10.91
C ALA A 66 -6.40 6.95 12.43
N ILE A 67 -7.02 6.03 13.16
CA ILE A 67 -6.93 5.95 14.63
C ILE A 67 -6.14 4.71 15.02
N CYS A 68 -5.00 4.92 15.69
CA CYS A 68 -4.08 3.85 16.07
C CYS A 68 -3.64 4.02 17.53
N LEU A 69 -4.25 3.25 18.43
CA LEU A 69 -3.92 3.28 19.85
C LEU A 69 -3.09 2.07 20.27
N LEU A 70 -2.34 2.20 21.37
CA LEU A 70 -1.54 1.09 21.88
C LEU A 70 -2.44 0.02 22.52
N ASN A 71 -2.16 -1.24 22.21
CA ASN A 71 -2.94 -2.40 22.66
C ASN A 71 -4.42 -2.43 22.23
N SER A 72 -4.81 -1.66 21.20
CA SER A 72 -6.17 -1.72 20.65
C SER A 72 -6.56 -3.09 20.08
N PHE A 73 -5.59 -3.91 19.67
CA PHE A 73 -5.81 -5.31 19.31
C PHE A 73 -6.36 -6.16 20.47
N ALA A 74 -6.03 -5.81 21.71
CA ALA A 74 -6.51 -6.51 22.92
C ALA A 74 -7.83 -5.92 23.43
N ASN A 75 -8.02 -4.61 23.31
CA ASN A 75 -9.28 -3.95 23.65
C ASN A 75 -9.47 -2.69 22.77
N PRO A 76 -10.43 -2.69 21.82
CA PRO A 76 -10.62 -1.59 20.88
C PRO A 76 -11.48 -0.45 21.40
N ARG A 77 -11.91 -0.49 22.68
CA ARG A 77 -12.93 0.43 23.22
C ARG A 77 -12.61 1.89 22.95
N HIS A 78 -11.39 2.35 23.24
CA HIS A 78 -11.03 3.75 23.03
C HIS A 78 -10.97 4.13 21.53
N GLU A 79 -10.51 3.22 20.65
CA GLU A 79 -10.53 3.48 19.21
C GLU A 79 -11.96 3.62 18.68
N HIS A 80 -12.89 2.77 19.13
CA HIS A 80 -14.30 2.90 18.79
C HIS A 80 -14.89 4.22 19.30
N GLN A 81 -14.58 4.62 20.53
CA GLN A 81 -15.06 5.90 21.07
C GLN A 81 -14.58 7.09 20.23
N ILE A 82 -13.30 7.13 19.83
CA ILE A 82 -12.77 8.20 18.98
C ILE A 82 -13.43 8.17 17.59
N ARG A 83 -13.63 6.98 17.01
CA ARG A 83 -14.36 6.84 15.73
C ARG A 83 -15.78 7.38 15.83
N ASP A 84 -16.47 7.12 16.93
CA ASP A 84 -17.83 7.60 17.15
C ASP A 84 -17.87 9.13 17.31
N ILE A 85 -16.83 9.73 17.91
CA ILE A 85 -16.61 11.20 17.92
C ILE A 85 -16.41 11.73 16.50
N VAL A 86 -15.54 11.10 15.70
CA VAL A 86 -15.33 11.51 14.29
C VAL A 86 -16.64 11.47 13.52
N LYS A 87 -17.43 10.41 13.66
CA LYS A 87 -18.73 10.25 12.98
C LYS A 87 -19.78 11.25 13.46
N SER A 88 -19.76 11.66 14.72
CA SER A 88 -20.72 12.65 15.23
C SER A 88 -20.39 14.07 14.73
N ARG A 89 -19.10 14.40 14.63
CA ARG A 89 -18.61 15.70 14.15
C ARG A 89 -18.65 15.84 12.63
N ALA A 90 -18.27 14.78 11.92
CA ALA A 90 -18.21 14.74 10.46
C ALA A 90 -18.72 13.39 9.92
N PRO A 91 -20.05 13.22 9.71
CA PRO A 91 -20.65 11.94 9.34
C PRO A 91 -20.12 11.31 8.04
N ASN A 92 -19.64 12.15 7.11
CA ASN A 92 -19.08 11.72 5.83
C ASN A 92 -17.55 11.53 5.87
N MET A 93 -16.90 11.79 7.01
CA MET A 93 -15.46 11.63 7.15
C MET A 93 -15.09 10.15 7.07
N LEU A 94 -14.15 9.84 6.18
CA LEU A 94 -13.60 8.51 6.08
C LEU A 94 -12.70 8.25 7.29
N CYS A 95 -13.00 7.18 8.03
CA CYS A 95 -12.29 6.89 9.27
C CYS A 95 -11.99 5.39 9.40
N CYS A 96 -10.72 5.06 9.61
CA CYS A 96 -10.27 3.70 9.89
C CYS A 96 -9.68 3.61 11.29
N ILE A 97 -10.05 2.56 12.01
CA ILE A 97 -9.41 2.23 13.28
C ILE A 97 -8.51 1.02 13.10
N SER A 98 -7.39 1.01 13.83
CA SER A 98 -6.35 0.00 13.63
C SER A 98 -6.79 -1.40 14.02
N HIS A 99 -7.73 -1.54 14.97
CA HIS A 99 -8.35 -2.81 15.31
C HIS A 99 -9.13 -3.44 14.14
N ASP A 100 -9.90 -2.63 13.40
CA ASP A 100 -10.72 -3.13 12.28
C ASP A 100 -9.86 -3.48 11.05
N VAL A 101 -8.69 -2.85 10.92
CA VAL A 101 -7.75 -3.06 9.81
C VAL A 101 -6.79 -4.23 10.07
N LEU A 102 -6.11 -4.22 11.22
CA LEU A 102 -5.11 -5.25 11.57
C LEU A 102 -5.06 -5.44 13.10
N PRO A 103 -5.91 -6.31 13.68
CA PRO A 103 -6.00 -6.53 15.12
C PRO A 103 -4.86 -7.42 15.65
N GLU A 104 -3.61 -7.00 15.41
CA GLU A 104 -2.41 -7.72 15.81
C GLU A 104 -1.49 -6.88 16.70
N ILE A 105 -0.61 -7.58 17.43
CA ILE A 105 0.49 -6.97 18.19
C ILE A 105 1.50 -6.30 17.25
N LYS A 106 2.31 -5.38 17.82
CA LYS A 106 3.30 -4.48 17.19
C LYS A 106 2.67 -3.21 16.60
N GLU A 107 3.04 -2.07 17.16
CA GLU A 107 2.45 -0.78 16.82
C GLU A 107 2.84 -0.31 15.42
N TYR A 108 4.09 -0.48 15.02
CA TYR A 108 4.55 0.06 13.74
C TYR A 108 3.84 -0.59 12.55
N GLU A 109 3.84 -1.92 12.44
CA GLU A 109 3.21 -2.65 11.33
C GLU A 109 1.71 -2.40 11.27
N ARG A 110 1.04 -2.36 12.44
CA ARG A 110 -0.40 -2.06 12.55
C ARG A 110 -0.71 -0.62 12.15
N THR A 111 0.05 0.35 12.65
CA THR A 111 -0.12 1.77 12.30
C THR A 111 0.15 1.99 10.83
N SER A 112 1.25 1.44 10.30
CA SER A 112 1.64 1.58 8.89
C SER A 112 0.56 1.01 7.97
N THR A 113 0.05 -0.19 8.25
CA THR A 113 -1.04 -0.82 7.48
C THR A 113 -2.33 0.02 7.54
N THR A 114 -2.70 0.50 8.72
CA THR A 114 -3.90 1.34 8.92
C THR A 114 -3.78 2.68 8.19
N VAL A 115 -2.62 3.32 8.25
CA VAL A 115 -2.34 4.58 7.55
C VAL A 115 -2.35 4.36 6.04
N ILE A 116 -1.71 3.31 5.51
CA ILE A 116 -1.77 3.00 4.07
C ILE A 116 -3.22 2.79 3.64
N ASN A 117 -3.99 1.97 4.37
CA ASN A 117 -5.41 1.75 4.07
C ASN A 117 -6.18 3.08 4.00
N THR A 118 -6.04 3.90 5.03
CA THR A 118 -6.73 5.20 5.16
C THR A 118 -6.32 6.16 4.05
N TYR A 119 -5.04 6.17 3.68
CA TYR A 119 -4.49 7.07 2.66
C TYR A 119 -5.06 6.80 1.27
N VAL A 120 -5.20 5.52 0.89
CA VAL A 120 -5.73 5.15 -0.43
C VAL A 120 -7.27 5.09 -0.47
N LEU A 121 -7.93 5.06 0.69
CA LEU A 121 -9.37 4.92 0.83
C LEU A 121 -10.19 5.93 0.01
N PRO A 122 -9.95 7.25 0.07
CA PRO A 122 -10.76 8.21 -0.67
C PRO A 122 -10.65 8.01 -2.17
N ILE A 123 -9.45 7.68 -2.66
CA ILE A 123 -9.16 7.48 -4.08
C ILE A 123 -9.89 6.24 -4.60
N VAL A 124 -9.74 5.11 -3.90
CA VAL A 124 -10.35 3.83 -4.31
C VAL A 124 -11.88 3.89 -4.21
N ALA A 125 -12.43 4.47 -3.14
CA ALA A 125 -13.87 4.60 -2.97
C ALA A 125 -14.50 5.43 -4.11
N ARG A 126 -13.89 6.57 -4.47
CA ARG A 126 -14.34 7.38 -5.62
C ARG A 126 -14.26 6.61 -6.93
N TYR A 127 -13.15 5.91 -7.18
CA TYR A 127 -12.97 5.13 -8.41
C TYR A 127 -14.02 4.02 -8.54
N LEU A 128 -14.20 3.21 -7.49
CA LEU A 128 -15.14 2.07 -7.51
C LEU A 128 -16.59 2.53 -7.60
N SER A 129 -16.94 3.66 -6.95
CA SER A 129 -18.25 4.27 -7.08
C SER A 129 -18.52 4.71 -8.52
N SER A 130 -17.58 5.42 -9.16
CA SER A 130 -17.71 5.85 -10.56
C SER A 130 -17.79 4.67 -11.52
N LEU A 131 -16.98 3.63 -11.30
CA LEU A 131 -17.03 2.41 -12.12
C LEU A 131 -18.38 1.69 -11.99
N ARG A 132 -18.90 1.56 -10.76
CA ARG A 132 -20.22 0.96 -10.52
C ARG A 132 -21.31 1.75 -11.22
N GLN A 133 -21.30 3.08 -11.09
CA GLN A 133 -22.27 3.95 -11.75
C GLN A 133 -22.22 3.78 -13.27
N GLY A 134 -21.02 3.74 -13.87
CA GLY A 134 -20.88 3.51 -15.31
C GLY A 134 -21.42 2.16 -15.78
N LEU A 135 -21.31 1.11 -14.96
CA LEU A 135 -21.94 -0.19 -15.25
C LEU A 135 -23.47 -0.12 -15.12
N ASP A 136 -23.99 0.61 -14.13
CA ASP A 136 -25.43 0.81 -13.93
C ASP A 136 -26.06 1.59 -15.09
N ASP A 137 -25.38 2.64 -15.58
CA ASP A 137 -25.82 3.43 -16.74
C ASP A 137 -25.91 2.58 -18.02
N GLN A 138 -25.12 1.50 -18.10
CA GLN A 138 -25.15 0.50 -19.17
C GLN A 138 -26.07 -0.69 -18.86
N SER A 139 -26.85 -0.63 -17.78
CA SER A 139 -27.74 -1.72 -17.32
C SER A 139 -27.03 -3.05 -17.02
N ILE A 140 -25.75 -3.01 -16.65
CA ILE A 140 -24.96 -4.20 -16.30
C ILE A 140 -25.11 -4.49 -14.81
N SER A 141 -26.00 -5.40 -14.44
CA SER A 141 -26.25 -5.79 -13.04
C SER A 141 -25.27 -6.82 -12.46
N ALA A 142 -24.28 -7.26 -13.25
CA ALA A 142 -23.32 -8.27 -12.82
C ALA A 142 -22.50 -7.79 -11.60
N PRO A 143 -22.16 -8.69 -10.66
CA PRO A 143 -21.27 -8.37 -9.55
C PRO A 143 -19.90 -7.92 -10.04
N LEU A 144 -19.38 -6.84 -9.44
CA LEU A 144 -18.03 -6.35 -9.70
C LEU A 144 -17.04 -7.02 -8.73
N TRP A 145 -16.24 -7.93 -9.27
CA TRP A 145 -15.15 -8.59 -8.56
C TRP A 145 -13.82 -7.95 -8.88
N LEU A 146 -12.98 -7.81 -7.85
CA LEU A 146 -11.65 -7.24 -7.92
C LEU A 146 -10.63 -8.27 -7.49
N MET A 147 -9.50 -8.32 -8.19
CA MET A 147 -8.34 -9.12 -7.78
C MET A 147 -7.74 -8.54 -6.50
N GLN A 148 -7.33 -9.40 -5.59
CA GLN A 148 -6.60 -9.04 -4.37
C GLN A 148 -5.11 -9.35 -4.52
N SER A 149 -4.28 -8.74 -3.69
CA SER A 149 -2.83 -8.98 -3.64
C SER A 149 -2.48 -10.45 -3.41
N ASN A 150 -3.34 -11.21 -2.71
CA ASN A 150 -3.15 -12.64 -2.43
C ASN A 150 -3.54 -13.59 -3.58
N GLY A 151 -4.03 -13.05 -4.70
CA GLY A 151 -4.55 -13.81 -5.86
C GLY A 151 -6.02 -14.25 -5.75
N GLY A 152 -6.71 -13.85 -4.68
CA GLY A 152 -8.15 -14.07 -4.49
C GLY A 152 -9.00 -12.96 -5.12
N LEU A 153 -10.32 -13.10 -5.00
CA LEU A 153 -11.29 -12.10 -5.46
C LEU A 153 -12.01 -11.47 -4.26
N THR A 154 -12.28 -10.17 -4.35
CA THR A 154 -13.06 -9.41 -3.38
C THR A 154 -14.16 -8.61 -4.06
N THR A 155 -15.20 -8.25 -3.31
CA THR A 155 -16.25 -7.37 -3.82
C THR A 155 -15.76 -5.92 -3.91
N SER A 156 -16.38 -5.12 -4.77
CA SER A 156 -16.14 -3.67 -4.82
C SER A 156 -16.45 -2.96 -3.49
N ARG A 157 -17.47 -3.43 -2.76
CA ARG A 157 -17.78 -2.94 -1.42
C ARG A 157 -16.62 -3.17 -0.45
N ASP A 158 -16.17 -4.41 -0.31
CA ASP A 158 -15.10 -4.75 0.62
C ASP A 158 -13.79 -4.05 0.24
N ALA A 159 -13.50 -3.92 -1.06
CA ALA A 159 -12.33 -3.16 -1.54
C ALA A 159 -12.42 -1.65 -1.27
N SER A 160 -13.63 -1.10 -1.17
CA SER A 160 -13.84 0.31 -0.83
C SER A 160 -13.68 0.58 0.67
N GLU A 161 -13.79 -0.45 1.52
CA GLU A 161 -13.57 -0.36 2.97
C GLU A 161 -12.13 -0.75 3.35
N ARG A 162 -11.54 -1.70 2.60
CA ARG A 162 -10.21 -2.28 2.82
C ARG A 162 -9.37 -2.30 1.54
N PRO A 163 -9.10 -1.13 0.92
CA PRO A 163 -8.32 -0.99 -0.30
C PRO A 163 -6.88 -1.49 -0.17
N MET A 164 -6.35 -1.61 1.04
CA MET A 164 -5.01 -2.14 1.23
C MET A 164 -4.82 -3.56 0.67
N ASN A 165 -5.90 -4.35 0.54
CA ASN A 165 -5.88 -5.71 0.00
C ASN A 165 -5.84 -5.78 -1.53
N ILE A 166 -5.98 -4.65 -2.24
CA ILE A 166 -5.97 -4.59 -3.70
C ILE A 166 -4.74 -3.86 -4.25
N ILE A 167 -3.82 -3.45 -3.37
CA ILE A 167 -2.52 -2.90 -3.77
C ILE A 167 -1.71 -4.04 -4.42
N GLU A 168 -1.11 -3.82 -5.57
CA GLU A 168 -0.43 -4.88 -6.36
C GLU A 168 -1.36 -6.01 -6.86
N SER A 169 -2.66 -5.74 -7.01
CA SER A 169 -3.62 -6.73 -7.53
C SER A 169 -3.42 -7.11 -9.00
N GLY A 170 -2.92 -6.20 -9.84
CA GLY A 170 -2.67 -6.45 -11.27
C GLY A 170 -1.66 -7.58 -11.50
N PRO A 171 -0.41 -7.44 -11.01
CA PRO A 171 0.61 -8.48 -11.12
C PRO A 171 0.17 -9.80 -10.48
N ALA A 172 -0.53 -9.75 -9.34
CA ALA A 172 -1.12 -10.94 -8.72
C ALA A 172 -2.05 -11.70 -9.68
N GLY A 173 -2.90 -10.97 -10.43
CA GLY A 173 -3.74 -11.55 -11.47
C GLY A 173 -2.95 -12.21 -12.61
N GLY A 174 -1.83 -11.60 -13.02
CA GLY A 174 -0.90 -12.19 -13.98
C GLY A 174 -0.32 -13.53 -13.51
N VAL A 175 0.08 -13.62 -12.24
CA VAL A 175 0.59 -14.85 -11.62
C VAL A 175 -0.48 -15.94 -11.56
N ILE A 176 -1.70 -15.60 -11.14
CA ILE A 176 -2.82 -16.55 -11.10
C ILE A 176 -3.19 -17.03 -12.52
N GLY A 177 -3.17 -16.14 -13.50
CA GLY A 177 -3.37 -16.51 -14.91
C GLY A 177 -2.30 -17.47 -15.42
N ALA A 178 -1.03 -17.21 -15.13
CA ALA A 178 0.07 -18.09 -15.47
C ALA A 178 -0.02 -19.45 -14.77
N GLN A 179 -0.43 -19.50 -13.50
CA GLN A 179 -0.68 -20.76 -12.78
C GLN A 179 -1.78 -21.58 -13.45
N ALA A 180 -2.90 -20.93 -13.83
CA ALA A 180 -4.01 -21.60 -14.50
C ALA A 180 -3.58 -22.16 -15.87
N LEU A 181 -2.83 -21.37 -16.64
CA LEU A 181 -2.28 -21.80 -17.93
C LEU A 181 -1.27 -22.94 -17.77
N GLY A 182 -0.40 -22.86 -16.75
CA GLY A 182 0.58 -23.88 -16.41
C GLY A 182 -0.06 -25.24 -16.16
N LYS A 183 -1.10 -25.27 -15.31
CA LYS A 183 -1.90 -26.48 -15.05
C LYS A 183 -2.50 -27.06 -16.32
N HIS A 184 -2.99 -26.22 -17.23
CA HIS A 184 -3.55 -26.66 -18.51
C HIS A 184 -2.50 -27.24 -19.45
N LEU A 185 -1.28 -26.69 -19.45
CA LEU A 185 -0.16 -27.12 -20.29
C LEU A 185 0.70 -28.22 -19.67
N GLY A 186 0.44 -28.63 -18.42
CA GLY A 186 1.27 -29.59 -17.69
C GLY A 186 2.62 -29.01 -17.22
N LEU A 187 2.72 -27.68 -17.09
CA LEU A 187 3.90 -26.97 -16.58
C LEU A 187 3.69 -26.63 -15.11
N SER A 188 4.48 -27.23 -14.22
CA SER A 188 4.39 -27.03 -12.76
C SER A 188 5.24 -25.89 -12.23
N ASP A 189 6.33 -25.56 -12.93
CA ASP A 189 7.34 -24.63 -12.47
C ASP A 189 7.47 -23.48 -13.48
N ILE A 190 7.07 -22.28 -13.06
CA ILE A 190 6.90 -21.11 -13.94
C ILE A 190 7.49 -19.89 -13.26
N ILE A 191 8.29 -19.14 -14.01
CA ILE A 191 8.66 -17.77 -13.66
C ILE A 191 7.78 -16.83 -14.46
N THR A 192 6.97 -16.03 -13.77
CA THR A 192 6.23 -14.95 -14.42
C THR A 192 7.09 -13.71 -14.46
N PHE A 193 7.05 -12.97 -15.56
CA PHE A 193 7.73 -11.70 -15.71
C PHE A 193 6.80 -10.72 -16.42
N ASP A 194 6.48 -9.61 -15.75
CA ASP A 194 5.64 -8.54 -16.27
C ASP A 194 6.42 -7.22 -16.19
N MET A 195 6.59 -6.56 -17.33
CA MET A 195 7.34 -5.30 -17.42
C MET A 195 6.46 -4.23 -18.05
N GLY A 196 6.15 -3.21 -17.25
CA GLY A 196 5.47 -2.01 -17.69
C GLY A 196 6.43 -0.90 -18.12
N GLY A 197 5.91 0.33 -18.21
CA GLY A 197 6.71 1.51 -18.51
C GLY A 197 7.68 1.93 -17.39
N THR A 198 7.39 1.58 -16.14
CA THR A 198 8.14 2.10 -14.98
C THR A 198 8.80 1.00 -14.18
N THR A 199 8.15 -0.15 -14.01
CA THR A 199 8.65 -1.25 -13.17
C THR A 199 8.51 -2.59 -13.86
N ALA A 200 9.35 -3.53 -13.44
CA ALA A 200 9.32 -4.93 -13.83
C ALA A 200 9.09 -5.79 -12.58
N LYS A 201 8.20 -6.76 -12.70
CA LYS A 201 7.79 -7.65 -11.62
C LYS A 201 7.97 -9.09 -12.03
N ALA A 202 8.48 -9.91 -11.11
CA ALA A 202 8.64 -11.33 -11.29
C ALA A 202 8.07 -12.12 -10.12
N SER A 203 7.57 -13.32 -10.40
CA SER A 203 7.12 -14.27 -9.37
C SER A 203 7.50 -15.68 -9.77
N LEU A 204 7.56 -16.56 -8.77
CA LEU A 204 7.87 -17.96 -8.94
C LEU A 204 6.65 -18.81 -8.55
N ILE A 205 6.29 -19.72 -9.44
CA ILE A 205 5.34 -20.80 -9.21
C ILE A 205 6.16 -22.08 -9.20
N GLU A 206 6.09 -22.85 -8.11
CA GLU A 206 6.79 -24.13 -7.96
C GLU A 206 5.78 -25.21 -7.64
N ASN A 207 5.86 -26.36 -8.30
CA ASN A 207 4.94 -27.48 -8.10
C ASN A 207 3.45 -27.07 -8.23
N ASN A 208 3.12 -26.14 -9.13
CA ASN A 208 1.81 -25.50 -9.27
C ASN A 208 1.33 -24.70 -8.06
N GLU A 209 2.21 -24.34 -7.12
CA GLU A 209 1.90 -23.52 -5.96
C GLU A 209 2.51 -22.13 -6.10
N VAL A 210 1.73 -21.12 -5.72
CA VAL A 210 2.16 -19.71 -5.71
C VAL A 210 2.68 -19.37 -4.33
N THR A 211 3.91 -18.86 -4.25
CA THR A 211 4.50 -18.36 -3.01
C THR A 211 3.76 -17.11 -2.54
N ARG A 212 3.41 -17.07 -1.25
CA ARG A 212 2.72 -15.94 -0.63
C ARG A 212 3.50 -15.44 0.57
N SER A 213 3.58 -14.13 0.71
CA SER A 213 4.06 -13.45 1.92
C SER A 213 2.89 -12.97 2.78
N GLN A 214 3.12 -12.85 4.08
CA GLN A 214 2.17 -12.28 5.04
C GLN A 214 2.32 -10.75 5.20
N GLU A 215 3.42 -10.21 4.69
CA GLU A 215 3.73 -8.79 4.72
C GLU A 215 4.67 -8.44 3.57
N TYR A 216 4.54 -7.23 3.05
CA TYR A 216 5.45 -6.66 2.08
C TYR A 216 5.59 -5.16 2.34
N GLN A 217 6.40 -4.47 1.55
CA GLN A 217 6.51 -3.02 1.63
C GLN A 217 5.92 -2.40 0.36
N VAL A 218 5.50 -1.15 0.42
CA VAL A 218 5.01 -0.39 -0.75
C VAL A 218 5.76 0.92 -0.86
N GLY A 219 5.90 1.44 -2.08
CA GLY A 219 6.57 2.72 -2.32
C GLY A 219 8.07 2.73 -2.00
N GLY A 220 8.74 1.56 -2.07
CA GLY A 220 10.20 1.45 -2.05
C GLY A 220 10.75 1.16 -3.46
N GLY A 221 11.99 1.57 -3.74
CA GLY A 221 12.56 1.48 -5.10
C GLY A 221 12.86 0.06 -5.61
N ILE A 222 13.45 -0.80 -4.77
CA ILE A 222 13.68 -2.22 -5.09
C ILE A 222 12.99 -3.04 -4.00
N MET A 223 12.10 -3.94 -4.40
CA MET A 223 11.45 -4.86 -3.48
C MET A 223 11.92 -6.27 -3.81
N MET A 224 12.78 -6.82 -2.98
CA MET A 224 13.08 -8.25 -3.03
C MET A 224 12.40 -8.93 -1.85
N GLY A 225 11.76 -10.08 -2.08
CA GLY A 225 11.14 -10.92 -1.03
C GLY A 225 12.12 -11.38 0.07
N SER A 226 13.42 -11.09 -0.06
CA SER A 226 14.39 -11.31 1.00
C SER A 226 14.19 -10.33 2.16
N ARG A 227 13.87 -10.89 3.34
CA ARG A 227 13.77 -10.16 4.62
C ARG A 227 15.00 -9.28 4.95
N LEU A 228 16.17 -9.59 4.37
CA LEU A 228 17.42 -8.88 4.56
C LEU A 228 17.51 -7.53 3.81
N LEU A 229 16.64 -7.30 2.81
CA LEU A 229 16.63 -6.07 2.00
C LEU A 229 15.37 -5.21 2.28
N THR A 230 14.80 -5.33 3.49
CA THR A 230 13.58 -4.62 3.89
C THR A 230 13.91 -3.29 4.57
N GLY A 231 13.10 -2.25 4.32
CA GLY A 231 13.22 -0.93 4.96
C GLY A 231 13.10 0.26 3.99
N ALA A 232 13.12 -0.01 2.67
CA ALA A 232 13.03 0.99 1.62
C ALA A 232 11.61 1.53 1.39
N GLY A 233 10.56 0.86 1.85
CA GLY A 233 9.17 1.28 1.67
C GLY A 233 8.39 1.39 2.98
N TYR A 234 7.07 1.52 2.85
CA TYR A 234 6.11 1.50 3.95
C TYR A 234 5.63 0.08 4.19
N MET A 235 5.67 -0.38 5.45
CA MET A 235 5.26 -1.74 5.77
C MET A 235 3.75 -1.92 5.59
N LEU A 236 3.36 -2.96 4.86
CA LEU A 236 1.98 -3.35 4.69
C LEU A 236 1.83 -4.83 5.05
N LYS A 237 1.07 -5.10 6.11
CA LYS A 237 0.86 -6.45 6.63
C LYS A 237 -0.46 -7.02 6.13
N VAL A 238 -0.46 -7.43 4.87
CA VAL A 238 -1.55 -8.18 4.24
C VAL A 238 -0.98 -9.37 3.49
N PRO A 239 -1.72 -10.49 3.42
CA PRO A 239 -1.33 -11.60 2.56
C PRO A 239 -1.22 -11.14 1.11
N ALA A 240 -0.08 -11.42 0.47
CA ALA A 240 0.18 -11.07 -0.92
C ALA A 240 0.96 -12.18 -1.62
N ILE A 241 0.78 -12.32 -2.93
CA ILE A 241 1.68 -13.12 -3.76
C ILE A 241 3.08 -12.51 -3.65
N ASP A 242 4.09 -13.37 -3.49
CA ASP A 242 5.48 -12.92 -3.43
C ASP A 242 5.93 -12.45 -4.81
N LEU A 243 6.19 -11.15 -4.90
CA LEU A 243 6.59 -10.46 -6.12
C LEU A 243 7.94 -9.82 -5.87
N ALA A 244 8.91 -10.12 -6.73
CA ALA A 244 10.13 -9.34 -6.84
C ALA A 244 9.86 -8.15 -7.77
N GLU A 245 10.19 -6.94 -7.33
CA GLU A 245 10.03 -5.72 -8.11
C GLU A 245 11.36 -5.00 -8.27
N VAL A 246 11.61 -4.57 -9.51
CA VAL A 246 12.72 -3.69 -9.86
C VAL A 246 12.14 -2.44 -10.51
N GLY A 247 12.61 -1.26 -10.08
CA GLY A 247 12.31 0.05 -10.69
C GLY A 247 12.96 0.25 -12.06
N ALA A 248 12.83 -0.73 -12.94
CA ALA A 248 13.28 -0.70 -14.32
C ALA A 248 12.15 -1.19 -15.23
N GLY A 249 11.73 -0.36 -16.17
CA GLY A 249 10.70 -0.65 -17.17
C GLY A 249 11.03 -0.01 -18.52
N GLY A 250 10.09 -0.05 -19.45
CA GLY A 250 10.32 0.44 -20.82
C GLY A 250 10.68 1.93 -20.90
N GLY A 251 10.12 2.75 -20.01
CA GLY A 251 10.39 4.18 -19.89
C GLY A 251 11.52 4.52 -18.91
N SER A 252 12.27 3.55 -18.38
CA SER A 252 13.42 3.86 -17.51
C SER A 252 14.50 4.60 -18.28
N ILE A 253 14.98 5.69 -17.70
CA ILE A 253 15.97 6.58 -18.31
C ILE A 253 17.32 5.88 -18.33
N VAL A 254 18.01 5.98 -19.47
CA VAL A 254 19.38 5.51 -19.66
C VAL A 254 20.32 6.69 -19.45
N SER A 255 21.30 6.57 -18.57
CA SER A 255 22.26 7.65 -18.31
C SER A 255 23.68 7.10 -18.20
N ILE A 256 24.67 8.00 -18.23
CA ILE A 256 26.06 7.68 -17.94
C ILE A 256 26.40 8.36 -16.61
N ASP A 257 26.86 7.59 -15.63
CA ASP A 257 27.26 8.16 -14.35
C ASP A 257 28.58 8.94 -14.44
N ALA A 258 28.95 9.60 -13.34
CA ALA A 258 30.19 10.38 -13.27
C ALA A 258 31.46 9.53 -13.51
N GLY A 259 31.39 8.20 -13.37
CA GLY A 259 32.47 7.27 -13.62
C GLY A 259 32.50 6.72 -15.06
N GLY A 260 31.57 7.12 -15.92
CA GLY A 260 31.47 6.65 -17.31
C GLY A 260 30.72 5.33 -17.48
N SER A 261 30.06 4.81 -16.44
CA SER A 261 29.29 3.57 -16.54
C SER A 261 27.86 3.84 -16.98
N LEU A 262 27.32 2.96 -17.83
CA LEU A 262 25.92 3.02 -18.27
C LEU A 262 24.99 2.60 -17.12
N GLN A 263 23.97 3.41 -16.86
CA GLN A 263 22.94 3.19 -15.85
C GLN A 263 21.55 3.17 -16.50
N VAL A 264 20.64 2.37 -15.94
CA VAL A 264 19.23 2.31 -16.38
C VAL A 264 18.33 2.43 -15.16
N GLY A 265 17.52 3.48 -15.11
CA GLY A 265 16.71 3.81 -13.94
C GLY A 265 17.54 4.32 -12.75
N PRO A 266 16.93 4.50 -11.57
CA PRO A 266 15.52 4.21 -11.25
C PRO A 266 14.54 5.25 -11.81
N GLU A 267 15.03 6.37 -12.33
CA GLU A 267 14.18 7.41 -12.94
C GLU A 267 13.49 6.90 -14.21
N SER A 268 12.25 7.33 -14.41
CA SER A 268 11.41 6.95 -15.55
C SER A 268 10.82 8.17 -16.22
N ALA A 269 10.74 8.16 -17.54
CA ALA A 269 10.05 9.17 -18.34
C ALA A 269 8.51 9.09 -18.23
N GLY A 270 7.98 8.05 -17.56
CA GLY A 270 6.54 7.84 -17.39
C GLY A 270 5.82 7.62 -18.73
N ALA A 271 4.53 7.96 -18.77
CA ALA A 271 3.74 7.99 -20.01
C ALA A 271 3.72 9.39 -20.65
N GLU A 272 3.92 10.45 -19.85
CA GLU A 272 3.94 11.84 -20.30
C GLU A 272 5.09 12.59 -19.57
N PRO A 273 6.09 13.12 -20.29
CA PRO A 273 6.20 13.16 -21.75
C PRO A 273 6.63 11.81 -22.36
N GLY A 274 6.94 10.80 -21.56
CA GLY A 274 7.25 9.44 -22.02
C GLY A 274 8.56 9.30 -22.80
N PRO A 275 8.82 8.11 -23.36
CA PRO A 275 9.97 7.85 -24.23
C PRO A 275 10.08 8.84 -25.40
N LEU A 276 11.31 9.15 -25.85
CA LEU A 276 11.57 10.00 -27.04
C LEU A 276 10.74 9.59 -28.26
N CYS A 277 10.60 8.28 -28.47
CA CYS A 277 9.88 7.73 -29.62
C CYS A 277 8.35 7.97 -29.58
N TYR A 278 7.81 8.53 -28.49
CA TYR A 278 6.41 8.96 -28.43
C TYR A 278 6.19 10.31 -29.11
N ASP A 279 7.25 11.10 -29.33
CA ASP A 279 7.20 12.40 -30.02
C ASP A 279 6.22 13.42 -29.40
N ILE A 280 6.09 13.40 -28.06
CA ILE A 280 5.24 14.30 -27.27
C ILE A 280 6.05 15.16 -26.28
N GLY A 281 7.34 15.40 -26.56
CA GLY A 281 8.21 16.27 -25.77
C GLY A 281 9.19 15.56 -24.84
N GLY A 282 9.28 14.22 -24.90
CA GLY A 282 10.29 13.46 -24.18
C GLY A 282 11.70 13.74 -24.72
N THR A 283 12.67 13.98 -23.85
CA THR A 283 14.04 14.39 -24.24
C THR A 283 15.14 13.46 -23.75
N GLN A 284 14.81 12.51 -22.87
CA GLN A 284 15.78 11.61 -22.24
C GLN A 284 15.74 10.22 -22.90
N PRO A 285 16.90 9.59 -23.17
CA PRO A 285 16.96 8.23 -23.70
C PRO A 285 16.38 7.24 -22.69
N THR A 286 15.61 6.27 -23.18
CA THR A 286 14.89 5.30 -22.33
C THR A 286 15.03 3.90 -22.91
N VAL A 287 14.70 2.85 -22.14
CA VAL A 287 14.83 1.45 -22.60
C VAL A 287 14.12 1.18 -23.94
N THR A 288 12.92 1.75 -24.14
CA THR A 288 12.15 1.62 -25.39
C THR A 288 12.36 2.79 -26.37
N GLY A 289 12.98 3.88 -25.92
CA GLY A 289 13.23 5.07 -26.73
C GLY A 289 14.59 5.00 -27.43
N ARG A 290 14.59 4.80 -28.74
CA ARG A 290 15.76 5.03 -29.59
C ARG A 290 16.00 6.51 -29.84
#